data_AF-A0A960UXF0-F1
#
_entry.id   AF-A0A960UXF0-F1
#
_cell.length_a   1.000
_cell.length_b   1.000
_cell.length_c   1.000
_cell.angle_alpha   90.00
_cell.angle_beta   90.00
_cell.angle_gamma   90.00
#
_symmetry.space_group_name_H-M   'P 1'
#
loop_
_entity.id
_entity.type
_entity.pdbx_description
1 polymer ?
#
loop_
_entity_poly.entity_id
_entity_poly.type
_entity_poly.pdbx_seq_one_letter_code
_entity_poly.pdbx_strand_id
1 'polypeptide(L)' 'LQEGAKRTEGEGTHSIVSQGDALLLTMNENTGSGLSTNRLRILRLEENLLKMIFLDEDEPVFFILRRQ' A
#
# COMPACT_ATOMS: atom_id res chain seq x y z
N LEU A 1 7.49 20.70 5.09
CA LEU A 1 6.83 19.78 4.13
C LEU A 1 7.96 19.03 3.44
N GLN A 2 8.13 17.75 3.75
CA GLN A 2 9.21 16.92 3.22
C GLN A 2 8.98 16.66 1.72
N GLU A 3 9.95 16.99 0.89
CA GLU A 3 9.96 16.62 -0.53
C GLU A 3 9.83 15.09 -0.64
N GLY A 4 8.80 14.62 -1.33
CA GLY A 4 8.61 13.19 -1.65
C GLY A 4 7.23 12.62 -1.32
N ALA A 5 6.49 13.19 -0.36
CA ALA A 5 5.13 12.73 -0.07
C ALA A 5 4.10 13.43 -0.97
N LYS A 6 3.81 12.86 -2.14
CA LYS A 6 2.70 13.32 -2.98
C LYS A 6 1.39 12.83 -2.35
N ARG A 7 0.60 13.76 -1.79
CA ARG A 7 -0.75 13.48 -1.33
C ARG A 7 -1.72 13.70 -2.48
N THR A 8 -2.29 12.62 -2.99
CA THR A 8 -3.40 12.65 -3.94
C THR A 8 -4.70 12.34 -3.19
N GLU A 9 -5.70 13.20 -3.37
CA GLU A 9 -7.05 12.99 -2.84
C GLU A 9 -7.99 12.73 -4.02
N GLY A 10 -8.84 11.71 -3.91
CA GLY A 10 -9.75 11.28 -4.98
C GLY A 10 -10.93 10.49 -4.41
N GLU A 11 -11.99 10.37 -5.20
CA GLU A 11 -13.16 9.55 -4.85
C GLU A 11 -12.90 8.08 -5.20
N GLY A 12 -12.86 7.23 -4.18
CA GLY A 12 -12.54 5.82 -4.34
C GLY A 12 -13.06 4.95 -3.21
N THR A 13 -12.93 3.64 -3.40
CA THR A 13 -13.19 2.65 -2.36
C THR A 13 -11.89 1.96 -1.96
N HIS A 14 -11.79 1.54 -0.70
CA HIS A 14 -10.69 0.73 -0.25
C HIS A 14 -11.19 -0.49 0.51
N SER A 15 -10.40 -1.55 0.48
CA SER A 15 -10.62 -2.74 1.30
C SER A 15 -9.30 -3.24 1.87
N ILE A 16 -9.34 -3.75 3.09
CA ILE A 16 -8.20 -4.36 3.78
C ILE A 16 -8.61 -5.78 4.12
N VAL A 17 -7.84 -6.75 3.64
CA VAL A 17 -8.10 -8.18 3.88
C VAL A 17 -6.84 -8.83 4.43
N SER A 18 -6.99 -9.55 5.55
CA SER A 18 -5.93 -10.41 6.07
C SER A 18 -5.83 -11.69 5.24
N GLN A 19 -4.63 -12.02 4.76
CA GLN A 19 -4.34 -13.21 3.99
C GLN A 19 -3.13 -13.93 4.62
N GLY A 20 -3.40 -14.80 5.59
CA GLY A 20 -2.34 -15.45 6.38
C GLY A 20 -1.50 -14.41 7.11
N ASP A 21 -0.19 -14.43 6.87
CA ASP A 21 0.79 -13.50 7.48
C ASP A 21 0.91 -12.16 6.75
N ALA A 22 0.01 -11.90 5.79
CA ALA A 22 -0.01 -10.66 5.01
C ALA A 22 -1.30 -9.86 5.20
N LEU A 23 -1.21 -8.54 5.09
CA LEU A 23 -2.33 -7.66 4.84
C LEU A 23 -2.34 -7.25 3.37
N LEU A 24 -3.48 -7.40 2.71
CA LEU A 24 -3.70 -6.89 1.36
C LEU A 24 -4.61 -5.67 1.43
N LEU A 25 -4.06 -4.50 1.07
CA LEU A 25 -4.81 -3.28 0.82
C LEU A 25 -5.11 -3.18 -0.67
N THR A 26 -6.38 -3.05 -1.01
CA THR A 26 -6.82 -2.75 -2.38
C THR A 26 -7.50 -1.38 -2.39
N MET A 27 -7.05 -0.51 -3.29
CA MET A 27 -7.65 0.79 -3.54
C MET A 27 -8.21 0.82 -4.96
N ASN A 28 -9.46 1.22 -5.10
CA ASN A 28 -10.12 1.44 -6.38
C ASN A 28 -10.48 2.91 -6.50
N GLU A 29 -10.09 3.54 -7.60
CA GLU A 29 -10.38 4.93 -7.90
C GLU A 29 -11.13 5.02 -9.24
N ASN A 30 -12.25 5.74 -9.26
CA ASN A 30 -12.93 6.05 -10.51
C ASN A 30 -12.22 7.24 -11.15
N THR A 31 -11.40 6.96 -12.16
CA THR A 31 -10.77 8.00 -12.99
C THR A 31 -11.72 8.40 -14.11
N GLY A 32 -11.56 9.61 -14.68
CA GLY A 32 -12.33 10.01 -15.87
C GLY A 32 -12.15 9.08 -17.08
N SER A 33 -11.13 8.21 -17.06
CA SER A 33 -10.82 7.20 -18.07
C SER A 33 -11.30 5.78 -17.72
N GLY A 34 -11.87 5.56 -16.53
CA GLY A 34 -12.31 4.24 -16.05
C GLY A 34 -11.85 3.91 -14.63
N LEU A 35 -12.05 2.66 -14.22
CA LEU A 35 -11.65 2.18 -12.89
C LEU A 35 -10.14 1.92 -12.85
N SER A 36 -9.42 2.60 -11.96
CA SER A 36 -8.03 2.32 -11.62
C SER A 36 -7.98 1.52 -10.33
N THR A 37 -7.20 0.45 -10.29
CA THR A 37 -7.04 -0.40 -9.10
C THR A 37 -5.57 -0.48 -8.74
N ASN A 38 -5.23 -0.12 -7.50
CA ASN A 38 -3.90 -0.25 -6.93
C ASN A 38 -3.93 -1.24 -5.78
N ARG A 39 -2.95 -2.14 -5.72
CA ARG A 39 -2.88 -3.16 -4.67
C ARG A 39 -1.54 -3.10 -3.95
N LEU A 40 -1.60 -3.11 -2.63
CA LEU A 40 -0.45 -3.10 -1.75
C LEU A 40 -0.52 -4.31 -0.83
N ARG A 41 0.53 -5.13 -0.83
CA ARG A 41 0.71 -6.24 0.09
C ARG A 41 1.72 -5.86 1.17
N ILE A 42 1.35 -5.99 2.43
CA ILE A 42 2.20 -5.76 3.60
C ILE A 42 2.47 -7.11 4.26
N LEU A 43 3.74 -7.47 4.38
CA LEU A 43 4.22 -8.69 5.02
C LEU A 43 4.96 -8.31 6.29
N ARG A 44 4.68 -9.01 7.40
CA ARG A 44 5.54 -8.96 8.58
C ARG A 44 6.65 -9.98 8.43
N LEU A 45 7.90 -9.51 8.38
CA LEU A 45 9.07 -10.40 8.30
C LEU A 45 9.65 -10.70 9.67
N GLU A 46 9.69 -9.70 10.55
CA GLU A 46 10.17 -9.81 11.93
C GLU A 46 9.31 -8.97 12.87
N GLU A 47 9.67 -8.89 14.16
CA GLU A 47 8.89 -8.13 15.15
C GLU A 47 8.62 -6.69 14.71
N ASN A 48 9.61 -6.04 14.08
CA ASN A 48 9.58 -4.64 13.67
C ASN A 48 9.93 -4.40 12.19
N LEU A 49 10.07 -5.47 11.40
CA LEU A 49 10.41 -5.39 9.97
C LEU A 49 9.18 -5.69 9.12
N LEU A 50 8.79 -4.72 8.29
CA LEU A 50 7.72 -4.87 7.31
C LEU A 50 8.29 -4.79 5.89
N LYS A 51 7.74 -5.64 5.01
CA LYS A 51 7.95 -5.56 3.55
C LYS A 51 6.64 -5.13 2.89
N MET A 52 6.70 -4.06 2.11
CA MET A 52 5.60 -3.52 1.34
C MET A 52 5.83 -3.80 -0.15
N ILE A 53 4.85 -4.37 -0.82
CA ILE A 53 4.93 -4.74 -2.23
C ILE A 53 3.73 -4.12 -2.93
N PHE A 54 3.96 -3.14 -3.79
CA PHE A 54 2.97 -2.70 -4.76
C PHE A 54 2.88 -3.78 -5.83
N LEU A 55 1.71 -4.41 -6.01
CA LEU A 55 1.59 -5.57 -6.90
C LEU A 55 1.68 -5.20 -8.39
N ASP A 56 1.55 -3.92 -8.68
CA ASP A 56 1.57 -3.36 -10.03
C ASP A 56 2.88 -2.61 -10.33
N GLU A 57 3.85 -2.63 -9.41
CA GLU A 57 5.19 -2.04 -9.57
C GLU A 57 6.28 -3.11 -9.47
N ASP A 58 7.40 -2.90 -10.17
CA ASP A 58 8.46 -3.90 -10.29
C ASP A 58 9.34 -4.06 -9.03
N GLU A 59 9.34 -3.08 -8.12
CA GLU A 59 10.25 -3.07 -6.95
C GLU A 59 9.52 -3.00 -5.58
N PRO A 60 9.83 -3.91 -4.64
CA PRO A 60 9.29 -3.85 -3.29
C PRO A 60 10.00 -2.79 -2.43
N VAL A 61 9.28 -2.20 -1.48
CA VAL A 61 9.81 -1.21 -0.54
C VAL A 61 9.87 -1.81 0.88
N PHE A 62 10.95 -1.52 1.61
CA PHE A 62 11.19 -2.05 2.96
C PHE A 62 11.26 -0.94 3.99
N PHE A 63 10.65 -1.17 5.16
CA PHE A 63 10.64 -0.20 6.26
C PHE A 63 10.84 -0.89 7.61
N ILE A 64 11.56 -0.21 8.51
CA ILE A 64 11.74 -0.63 9.91
C ILE A 64 10.86 0.27 10.76
N LEU A 65 9.90 -0.32 11.47
CA LEU A 65 9.06 0.41 12.41
C LEU A 65 9.87 0.74 13.66
N ARG A 66 10.00 2.03 13.98
CA ARG A 66 10.54 2.50 15.26
C ARG A 66 9.38 2.96 16.14
N ARG A 67 9.25 2.39 17.34
CA ARG A 67 8.31 2.93 18.34
C ARG A 67 8.82 4.30 18.79
N GLN A 68 7.93 5.28 18.80
CA GLN A 68 8.16 6.58 19.44
C GLN A 68 7.92 6.48 20.94
#